data_AF-A0AAE9UMJ6-F1
#
_entry.id   AF-A0AAE9UMJ6-F1
#
_cell.length_a   1.000
_cell.length_b   1.000
_cell.length_c   1.000
_cell.angle_alpha   90.00
_cell.angle_beta   90.00
_cell.angle_gamma   90.00
#
_symmetry.space_group_name_H-M   'P 1'
#
loop_
_entity.id
_entity.type
_entity.pdbx_description
1 polymer ?
#
loop_
_entity_poly.entity_id
_entity_poly.type
_entity_poly.pdbx_seq_one_letter_code
_entity_poly.pdbx_strand_id
1 'polypeptide(L)'
;MKKQDVSKCALLLSLFLAASSSQLVHAEEPVSDTASSLATNVTEKLPSADMNSESSDINATTDQLDATLAPKAEAITTETSEKTSSEASQSDTMAQTPVEGQSLNLRILSTTDLHTNLVNYDYYQDMPSQKLGLAKTAVLIDEARKENSNVVLVDNGDILQGTPLGTYKAIVDPIEVGEKHPMYAALEKLGFDASTLGNHEFNYGLDYLEKAMNSTSLPIVNANVIDLATNKPLFDTYKIIPQVVKSSATSS
;
A
#
# COMPACT_ATOMS: atom_id res chain seq x y z
N MET A 1 -34.58 38.99 60.75
CA MET A 1 -33.82 40.03 60.01
C MET A 1 -33.54 39.43 58.62
N LYS A 2 -34.30 39.71 57.53
CA LYS A 2 -34.27 40.89 56.61
C LYS A 2 -32.81 41.31 56.30
N LYS A 3 -32.25 41.42 55.08
CA LYS A 3 -32.63 41.56 53.64
C LYS A 3 -31.36 41.16 52.80
N GLN A 4 -31.38 40.54 51.62
CA GLN A 4 -31.74 40.99 50.25
C GLN A 4 -30.64 41.77 49.47
N ASP A 5 -30.61 41.54 48.15
CA ASP A 5 -29.95 42.23 47.00
C ASP A 5 -28.63 41.60 46.51
N VAL A 6 -28.52 40.88 45.38
CA VAL A 6 -28.88 41.08 43.95
C VAL A 6 -28.13 42.25 43.28
N SER A 7 -27.36 41.94 42.22
CA SER A 7 -27.34 42.59 40.89
C SER A 7 -25.90 42.64 40.30
N LYS A 8 -25.62 41.85 39.26
CA LYS A 8 -25.47 42.24 37.84
C LYS A 8 -24.42 43.33 37.57
N CYS A 9 -23.40 42.96 36.78
CA CYS A 9 -22.83 43.87 35.78
C CYS A 9 -22.70 43.12 34.45
N ALA A 10 -23.52 43.54 33.51
CA ALA A 10 -23.47 43.24 32.10
C ALA A 10 -22.77 44.40 31.38
N LEU A 11 -22.02 44.11 30.32
CA LEU A 11 -21.81 44.91 29.10
C LEU A 11 -20.94 44.03 28.16
N LEU A 12 -21.41 43.50 27.02
CA LEU A 12 -21.62 44.13 25.69
C LEU A 12 -20.29 44.72 25.12
N LEU A 13 -19.92 44.66 23.84
CA LEU A 13 -20.46 44.13 22.58
C LEU A 13 -19.49 44.58 21.47
N SER A 14 -19.12 43.71 20.51
CA SER A 14 -18.87 43.98 19.06
C SER A 14 -18.19 42.74 18.46
N LEU A 15 -18.79 41.93 17.57
CA LEU A 15 -19.39 42.14 16.25
C LEU A 15 -18.40 42.75 15.22
N PHE A 16 -17.74 41.87 14.47
CA PHE A 16 -17.35 42.14 13.08
C PHE A 16 -17.80 40.96 12.20
N LEU A 17 -18.66 41.29 11.24
CA LEU A 17 -19.18 40.47 10.16
C LEU A 17 -18.42 40.84 8.88
N ALA A 18 -18.07 39.85 8.05
CA ALA A 18 -17.89 39.90 6.58
C ALA A 18 -16.78 38.90 6.17
N ALA A 19 -16.86 38.13 5.09
CA ALA A 19 -17.93 37.77 4.17
C ALA A 19 -17.39 36.52 3.44
N SER A 20 -18.25 35.52 3.24
CA SER A 20 -17.94 34.31 2.48
C SER A 20 -17.93 34.62 0.98
N SER A 21 -16.85 34.28 0.29
CA SER A 21 -16.83 34.21 -1.17
C SER A 21 -16.71 32.75 -1.60
N SER A 22 -17.85 32.14 -1.89
CA SER A 22 -17.93 30.88 -2.63
C SER A 22 -17.48 31.15 -4.07
N GLN A 23 -16.43 30.49 -4.54
CA GLN A 23 -16.22 30.35 -5.98
C GLN A 23 -16.91 29.08 -6.46
N LEU A 24 -17.87 29.29 -7.36
CA LEU A 24 -18.55 28.25 -8.11
C LEU A 24 -17.55 27.51 -9.01
N VAL A 25 -17.64 26.19 -8.95
CA VAL A 25 -17.20 25.26 -10.00
C VAL A 25 -17.95 25.60 -11.30
N HIS A 26 -17.20 25.76 -12.38
CA HIS A 26 -17.75 25.69 -13.73
C HIS A 26 -17.33 24.35 -14.34
N ALA A 27 -18.31 23.50 -14.64
CA ALA A 27 -18.14 22.32 -15.45
C ALA A 27 -18.46 22.71 -16.90
N GLU A 28 -17.55 22.43 -17.82
CA GLU A 28 -17.85 22.41 -19.25
C GLU A 28 -17.50 21.02 -19.80
N GLU A 29 -18.50 20.44 -20.46
CA GLU A 29 -18.54 19.14 -21.15
C GLU A 29 -17.93 19.28 -22.57
N PRO A 30 -17.74 18.17 -23.33
CA PRO A 30 -16.55 17.92 -24.14
C PRO A 30 -16.65 18.45 -25.57
N VAL A 31 -15.50 18.67 -26.19
CA VAL A 31 -15.39 18.85 -27.65
C VAL A 31 -14.59 17.70 -28.24
N SER A 32 -15.18 17.06 -29.25
CA SER A 32 -14.64 15.94 -30.00
C SER A 32 -13.53 16.33 -30.97
N ASP A 33 -12.63 15.37 -31.21
CA ASP A 33 -11.82 15.13 -32.41
C ASP A 33 -11.23 16.33 -33.17
N THR A 34 -9.89 16.42 -33.19
CA THR A 34 -9.13 16.22 -34.44
C THR A 34 -7.64 16.09 -34.16
N ALA A 35 -7.06 14.99 -34.64
CA ALA A 35 -5.62 14.87 -34.79
C ALA A 35 -5.11 15.85 -35.86
N SER A 36 -4.08 16.63 -35.54
CA SER A 36 -3.13 17.09 -36.55
C SER A 36 -1.79 17.45 -35.92
N SER A 37 -0.76 16.90 -36.55
CA SER A 37 0.67 17.07 -36.39
C SER A 37 1.15 18.47 -36.03
N LEU A 38 2.22 18.56 -35.22
CA LEU A 38 3.41 19.38 -35.52
C LEU A 38 4.53 19.08 -34.52
N ALA A 39 5.59 18.44 -35.02
CA ALA A 39 6.88 18.38 -34.34
C ALA A 39 7.48 19.78 -34.25
N THR A 40 7.96 20.19 -33.07
CA THR A 40 8.94 21.28 -32.96
C THR A 40 9.90 20.98 -31.82
N ASN A 41 11.19 20.94 -32.15
CA ASN A 41 12.32 20.87 -31.23
C ASN A 41 12.34 22.09 -30.32
N VAL A 42 12.57 21.89 -29.02
CA VAL A 42 13.10 22.93 -28.13
C VAL A 42 14.27 22.34 -27.35
N THR A 43 15.46 22.77 -27.77
CA THR A 43 16.69 22.74 -26.99
C THR A 43 16.55 23.76 -25.86
N GLU A 44 16.64 23.34 -24.60
CA GLU A 44 16.94 24.26 -23.51
C GLU A 44 18.15 23.82 -22.70
N LYS A 45 18.92 24.85 -22.36
CA LYS A 45 20.31 24.90 -21.95
C LYS A 45 20.34 25.09 -20.43
N LEU A 46 21.01 24.18 -19.72
CA LEU A 46 21.37 24.35 -18.31
C LEU A 46 22.25 25.59 -18.10
N PRO A 47 22.07 26.36 -17.02
CA PRO A 47 23.12 27.18 -16.46
C PRO A 47 23.88 26.45 -15.35
N SER A 48 25.21 26.47 -15.50
CA SER A 48 26.24 26.13 -14.52
C SER A 48 26.44 27.26 -13.50
N ALA A 49 26.70 26.92 -12.23
CA ALA A 49 27.46 27.77 -11.30
C ALA A 49 28.14 26.93 -10.21
N ASP A 50 29.32 27.40 -9.82
CA ASP A 50 30.45 26.68 -9.25
C ASP A 50 30.39 26.35 -7.74
N MET A 51 31.06 25.23 -7.45
CA MET A 51 31.98 24.94 -6.34
C MET A 51 32.26 26.05 -5.30
N ASN A 52 32.12 25.72 -4.01
CA ASN A 52 33.25 25.83 -3.09
C ASN A 52 33.18 24.83 -1.93
N SER A 53 34.35 24.31 -1.57
CA SER A 53 34.64 23.25 -0.60
C SER A 53 34.65 23.73 0.85
N GLU A 54 34.31 22.84 1.79
CA GLU A 54 35.01 22.73 3.07
C GLU A 54 34.83 21.31 3.65
N SER A 55 35.95 20.73 4.09
CA SER A 55 36.13 19.34 4.54
C SER A 55 36.42 19.28 6.04
N SER A 56 35.96 18.23 6.73
CA SER A 56 36.69 17.51 7.80
C SER A 56 35.78 16.38 8.31
N ASP A 57 36.08 15.12 7.96
CA ASP A 57 36.93 14.16 8.68
C ASP A 57 36.13 13.30 9.68
N ILE A 58 35.78 12.08 9.26
CA ILE A 58 35.65 10.94 10.18
C ILE A 58 36.32 9.71 9.57
N ASN A 59 37.34 9.22 10.29
CA ASN A 59 38.10 8.01 10.00
C ASN A 59 37.20 6.77 10.01
N ALA A 60 37.21 6.01 8.92
CA ALA A 60 36.76 4.62 8.90
C ALA A 60 37.99 3.71 8.73
N THR A 61 38.31 2.97 9.79
CA THR A 61 39.28 1.87 9.75
C THR A 61 38.63 0.68 9.06
N THR A 62 39.24 0.28 7.94
CA THR A 62 39.09 -1.01 7.26
C THR A 62 39.42 -2.17 8.18
N ASP A 63 38.54 -3.16 8.24
CA ASP A 63 38.97 -4.56 8.31
C ASP A 63 38.17 -5.41 7.32
N GLN A 64 38.90 -6.24 6.60
CA GLN A 64 38.50 -7.01 5.45
C GLN A 64 38.18 -8.47 5.84
N LEU A 65 37.23 -9.05 5.10
CA LEU A 65 37.14 -10.46 4.66
C LEU A 65 36.93 -11.54 5.73
N ASP A 66 35.85 -12.32 5.61
CA ASP A 66 35.98 -13.60 4.90
C ASP A 66 34.62 -14.14 4.41
N ALA A 67 34.67 -14.84 3.28
CA ALA A 67 33.56 -15.45 2.58
C ALA A 67 33.44 -16.94 2.91
N THR A 68 32.35 -17.53 2.40
CA THR A 68 32.11 -18.97 2.15
C THR A 68 31.20 -19.66 3.17
N LEU A 69 30.03 -20.14 2.69
CA LEU A 69 29.65 -21.56 2.64
C LEU A 69 28.15 -21.73 2.30
N ALA A 70 27.88 -22.40 1.18
CA ALA A 70 26.64 -23.11 0.87
C ALA A 70 27.04 -24.39 0.12
N PRO A 71 26.13 -25.36 -0.12
CA PRO A 71 25.18 -26.01 0.77
C PRO A 71 25.47 -27.53 0.83
N LYS A 72 24.83 -28.28 1.74
CA LYS A 72 24.88 -29.75 1.74
C LYS A 72 23.48 -30.34 1.73
N ALA A 73 23.19 -31.08 0.66
CA ALA A 73 22.03 -31.92 0.47
C ALA A 73 22.27 -33.28 1.15
N GLU A 74 21.24 -33.83 1.79
CA GLU A 74 21.16 -35.25 2.11
C GLU A 74 19.70 -35.71 2.01
N ALA A 75 19.51 -36.81 1.28
CA ALA A 75 18.25 -37.44 0.96
C ALA A 75 17.86 -38.46 2.05
N ILE A 76 16.56 -38.58 2.34
CA ILE A 76 15.98 -39.75 3.01
C ILE A 76 14.70 -40.16 2.29
N THR A 77 14.65 -41.44 1.94
CA THR A 77 13.62 -42.17 1.20
C THR A 77 12.52 -42.74 2.10
N THR A 78 11.28 -42.59 1.62
CA THR A 78 10.12 -43.52 1.66
C THR A 78 9.77 -44.30 2.94
N GLU A 79 8.55 -44.08 3.43
CA GLU A 79 7.63 -45.18 3.76
C GLU A 79 6.21 -44.89 3.26
N THR A 80 5.64 -45.92 2.64
CA THR A 80 4.31 -46.00 2.05
C THR A 80 3.32 -46.53 3.10
N SER A 81 2.16 -45.90 3.26
CA SER A 81 0.99 -46.58 3.82
C SER A 81 -0.27 -46.09 3.12
N GLU A 82 -0.88 -46.99 2.35
CA GLU A 82 -2.19 -46.84 1.74
C GLU A 82 -3.28 -46.71 2.81
N LYS A 83 -4.21 -45.77 2.62
CA LYS A 83 -5.60 -45.98 3.03
C LYS A 83 -6.57 -45.25 2.11
N THR A 84 -7.56 -46.02 1.74
CA THR A 84 -8.55 -45.91 0.68
C THR A 84 -9.60 -44.82 0.92
N SER A 85 -9.84 -44.04 -0.15
CA SER A 85 -11.06 -43.35 -0.60
C SER A 85 -12.15 -42.91 0.39
N SER A 86 -12.47 -41.61 0.34
CA SER A 86 -13.86 -41.16 0.22
C SER A 86 -13.94 -39.98 -0.74
N GLU A 87 -14.72 -40.16 -1.80
CA GLU A 87 -14.92 -39.26 -2.93
C GLU A 87 -15.63 -37.95 -2.50
N ALA A 88 -15.07 -36.82 -2.92
CA ALA A 88 -15.81 -35.60 -3.16
C ALA A 88 -15.36 -35.09 -4.53
N SER A 89 -16.23 -35.25 -5.52
CA SER A 89 -16.04 -34.81 -6.89
C SER A 89 -15.97 -33.28 -6.95
N GLN A 90 -14.76 -32.73 -6.92
CA GLN A 90 -14.49 -31.39 -7.42
C GLN A 90 -14.12 -31.52 -8.89
N SER A 91 -14.92 -30.89 -9.74
CA SER A 91 -14.61 -30.70 -11.16
C SER A 91 -13.35 -29.84 -11.26
N ASP A 92 -12.19 -30.48 -11.35
CA ASP A 92 -10.95 -29.82 -11.79
C ASP A 92 -11.10 -29.43 -13.26
N THR A 93 -11.73 -28.29 -13.49
CA THR A 93 -11.68 -27.64 -14.80
C THR A 93 -10.25 -27.16 -14.99
N MET A 94 -9.44 -27.97 -15.66
CA MET A 94 -8.07 -27.61 -16.04
C MET A 94 -8.11 -26.27 -16.80
N ALA A 95 -7.36 -25.29 -16.30
CA ALA A 95 -7.21 -23.99 -16.96
C ALA A 95 -6.62 -24.22 -18.36
N GLN A 96 -7.35 -23.76 -19.39
CA GLN A 96 -6.92 -23.87 -20.78
C GLN A 96 -6.02 -22.69 -21.15
N THR A 97 -5.09 -22.90 -22.08
CA THR A 97 -4.30 -21.80 -22.65
C THR A 97 -5.22 -20.80 -23.36
N PRO A 98 -5.03 -19.49 -23.19
CA PRO A 98 -5.82 -18.49 -23.89
C PRO A 98 -5.74 -18.69 -25.41
N VAL A 99 -6.87 -18.56 -26.11
CA VAL A 99 -6.93 -18.54 -27.58
C VAL A 99 -7.34 -17.16 -28.08
N GLU A 100 -6.92 -16.84 -29.30
CA GLU A 100 -7.22 -15.56 -29.95
C GLU A 100 -8.74 -15.33 -30.08
N GLY A 101 -9.18 -14.09 -29.88
CA GLY A 101 -10.59 -13.70 -29.95
C GLY A 101 -11.41 -13.94 -28.68
N GLN A 102 -10.80 -14.48 -27.60
CA GLN A 102 -11.45 -14.51 -26.29
C GLN A 102 -11.48 -13.11 -25.65
N SER A 103 -12.64 -12.75 -25.09
CA SER A 103 -12.79 -11.57 -24.25
C SER A 103 -12.78 -11.97 -22.79
N LEU A 104 -12.26 -11.09 -21.94
CA LEU A 104 -12.32 -11.20 -20.48
C LEU A 104 -12.68 -9.85 -19.88
N ASN A 105 -13.47 -9.87 -18.83
CA ASN A 105 -13.71 -8.69 -18.00
C ASN A 105 -12.82 -8.81 -16.76
N LEU A 106 -11.90 -7.88 -16.55
CA LEU A 106 -11.01 -7.82 -15.38
C LEU A 106 -11.33 -6.57 -14.58
N ARG A 107 -11.46 -6.72 -13.26
CA ARG A 107 -11.61 -5.60 -12.34
C ARG A 107 -10.35 -5.48 -11.48
N ILE A 108 -9.80 -4.27 -11.42
CA ILE A 108 -8.71 -3.94 -10.49
C ILE A 108 -9.32 -3.13 -9.36
N LEU A 109 -9.18 -3.62 -8.15
CA LEU A 109 -9.52 -2.92 -6.92
C LEU A 109 -8.23 -2.41 -6.29
N SER A 110 -8.28 -1.23 -5.71
CA SER A 110 -7.11 -0.63 -5.05
C SER A 110 -7.49 0.01 -3.72
N THR A 111 -6.64 -0.15 -2.72
CA THR A 111 -6.60 0.71 -1.52
C THR A 111 -5.39 1.62 -1.56
N THR A 112 -5.46 2.74 -0.84
CA THR A 112 -4.37 3.70 -0.71
C THR A 112 -4.48 4.37 0.66
N ASP A 113 -3.35 4.85 1.20
CA ASP A 113 -3.31 5.69 2.39
C ASP A 113 -4.05 5.08 3.59
N LEU A 114 -3.90 3.76 3.77
CA LEU A 114 -4.56 3.05 4.87
C LEU A 114 -4.06 3.57 6.23
N HIS A 115 -2.82 4.02 6.29
CA HIS A 115 -2.22 4.70 7.42
C HIS A 115 -2.39 3.99 8.76
N THR A 116 -2.26 2.66 8.79
CA THR A 116 -2.55 1.78 9.95
C THR A 116 -3.97 1.86 10.52
N ASN A 117 -4.93 2.40 9.78
CA ASN A 117 -6.35 2.32 10.12
C ASN A 117 -6.87 0.91 9.85
N LEU A 118 -6.50 -0.05 10.69
CA LEU A 118 -6.85 -1.46 10.52
C LEU A 118 -8.34 -1.72 10.78
N VAL A 119 -8.81 -1.27 11.93
CA VAL A 119 -10.19 -1.43 12.41
C VAL A 119 -10.89 -0.07 12.44
N ASN A 120 -12.21 -0.09 12.62
CA ASN A 120 -13.06 1.09 12.68
C ASN A 120 -13.01 1.77 14.07
N TYR A 121 -11.80 2.16 14.50
CA TYR A 121 -11.56 2.72 15.84
C TYR A 121 -10.67 3.97 15.77
N ASP A 122 -11.08 5.03 16.46
CA ASP A 122 -10.28 6.24 16.63
C ASP A 122 -9.56 6.17 17.98
N TYR A 123 -8.25 5.89 17.92
CA TYR A 123 -7.39 5.77 19.10
C TYR A 123 -7.16 7.10 19.84
N TYR A 124 -7.38 8.25 19.19
CA TYR A 124 -7.20 9.56 19.84
C TYR A 124 -8.42 9.95 20.65
N GLN A 125 -9.61 9.54 20.21
CA GLN A 125 -10.87 9.76 20.91
C GLN A 125 -11.28 8.59 21.81
N ASP A 126 -10.56 7.47 21.74
CA ASP A 126 -10.85 6.23 22.46
C ASP A 126 -12.27 5.72 22.20
N MET A 127 -12.70 5.75 20.92
CA MET A 127 -14.05 5.35 20.53
C MET A 127 -14.15 4.73 19.14
N PRO A 128 -15.18 3.92 18.86
CA PRO A 128 -15.44 3.42 17.51
C PRO A 128 -15.72 4.56 16.53
N SER A 129 -15.19 4.43 15.31
CA SER A 129 -15.45 5.32 14.19
C SER A 129 -16.26 4.63 13.10
N GLN A 130 -17.09 5.38 12.38
CA GLN A 130 -17.82 4.88 11.21
C GLN A 130 -17.24 5.36 9.89
N LYS A 131 -16.16 6.13 9.91
CA LYS A 131 -15.61 6.80 8.72
C LYS A 131 -14.31 6.19 8.20
N LEU A 132 -13.67 5.30 8.97
CA LEU A 132 -12.34 4.76 8.68
C LEU A 132 -12.27 3.26 8.96
N GLY A 133 -11.18 2.64 8.49
CA GLY A 133 -10.81 1.27 8.82
C GLY A 133 -10.86 0.32 7.63
N LEU A 134 -9.77 -0.40 7.38
CA LEU A 134 -9.68 -1.47 6.39
C LEU A 134 -10.77 -2.54 6.63
N ALA A 135 -11.14 -2.81 7.88
CA ALA A 135 -12.24 -3.70 8.23
C ALA A 135 -13.58 -3.32 7.57
N LYS A 136 -13.84 -2.03 7.34
CA LYS A 136 -15.03 -1.57 6.61
C LYS A 136 -14.85 -1.71 5.10
N THR A 137 -13.67 -1.34 4.60
CA THR A 137 -13.31 -1.50 3.19
C THR A 137 -13.38 -2.96 2.74
N ALA A 138 -13.09 -3.91 3.62
CA ALA A 138 -13.22 -5.34 3.38
C ALA A 138 -14.64 -5.76 2.93
N VAL A 139 -15.68 -5.10 3.42
CA VAL A 139 -17.06 -5.34 2.99
C VAL A 139 -17.26 -4.95 1.52
N LEU A 140 -16.73 -3.80 1.13
CA LEU A 140 -16.79 -3.32 -0.26
C LEU A 140 -15.96 -4.20 -1.20
N ILE A 141 -14.83 -4.71 -0.74
CA ILE A 141 -14.00 -5.67 -1.49
C ILE A 141 -14.78 -6.96 -1.74
N ASP A 142 -15.47 -7.49 -0.71
CA ASP A 142 -16.28 -8.70 -0.83
C ASP A 142 -17.48 -8.50 -1.78
N GLU A 143 -18.18 -7.37 -1.67
CA GLU A 143 -19.26 -7.00 -2.61
C GLU A 143 -18.75 -6.90 -4.05
N ALA A 144 -17.63 -6.21 -4.27
CA ALA A 144 -17.04 -6.07 -5.59
C ALA A 144 -16.58 -7.41 -6.21
N ARG A 145 -16.16 -8.38 -5.39
CA ARG A 145 -15.81 -9.75 -5.82
C ARG A 145 -17.03 -10.60 -6.15
N LYS A 146 -18.20 -10.31 -5.60
CA LYS A 146 -19.47 -10.99 -5.98
C LYS A 146 -19.94 -10.54 -7.36
N GLU A 147 -19.65 -9.29 -7.74
CA GLU A 147 -20.01 -8.74 -9.05
C GLU A 147 -19.10 -9.20 -10.19
N ASN A 148 -17.82 -9.48 -9.90
CA ASN A 148 -16.86 -9.94 -10.91
C ASN A 148 -15.94 -11.02 -10.33
N SER A 149 -15.84 -12.16 -11.01
CA SER A 149 -14.97 -13.26 -10.59
C SER A 149 -13.48 -13.06 -10.92
N ASN A 150 -13.16 -12.15 -11.84
CA ASN A 150 -11.79 -11.83 -12.25
C ASN A 150 -11.41 -10.50 -11.58
N VAL A 151 -10.95 -10.58 -10.34
CA VAL A 151 -10.55 -9.41 -9.56
C VAL A 151 -9.07 -9.51 -9.22
N VAL A 152 -8.35 -8.42 -9.44
CA VAL A 152 -7.03 -8.17 -8.88
C VAL A 152 -7.18 -7.10 -7.81
N LEU A 153 -6.63 -7.32 -6.62
CA LEU A 153 -6.70 -6.39 -5.48
C LEU A 153 -5.30 -5.95 -5.10
N VAL A 154 -5.03 -4.66 -5.18
CA VAL A 154 -3.70 -4.08 -4.89
C VAL A 154 -3.78 -2.98 -3.85
N ASP A 155 -2.64 -2.69 -3.20
CA ASP A 155 -2.51 -1.55 -2.30
C ASP A 155 -1.44 -0.56 -2.80
N ASN A 156 -1.70 0.73 -2.63
CA ASN A 156 -0.90 1.83 -3.16
C ASN A 156 0.09 2.45 -2.14
N GLY A 157 0.34 1.79 -1.01
CA GLY A 157 1.31 2.23 -0.01
C GLY A 157 0.72 3.11 1.09
N ASP A 158 1.60 3.68 1.91
CA ASP A 158 1.29 4.38 3.15
C ASP A 158 0.46 3.50 4.11
N ILE A 159 0.95 2.29 4.35
CA ILE A 159 0.34 1.27 5.22
C ILE A 159 0.90 1.37 6.64
N LEU A 160 2.21 1.57 6.80
CA LEU A 160 2.94 1.25 8.04
C LEU A 160 2.91 2.33 9.11
N GLN A 161 2.45 3.53 8.77
CA GLN A 161 2.47 4.70 9.66
C GLN A 161 1.12 5.42 9.61
N GLY A 162 0.68 6.05 10.72
CA GLY A 162 -0.42 7.03 10.69
C GLY A 162 -1.31 7.09 11.93
N THR A 163 -1.57 5.95 12.57
CA THR A 163 -2.32 5.85 13.84
C THR A 163 -1.42 5.38 14.98
N PRO A 164 -1.86 5.47 16.25
CA PRO A 164 -1.14 4.89 17.38
C PRO A 164 -0.79 3.40 17.21
N LEU A 165 -1.56 2.62 16.44
CA LEU A 165 -1.22 1.23 16.12
C LEU A 165 0.14 1.14 15.39
N GLY A 166 0.35 1.96 14.35
CA GLY A 166 1.60 1.98 13.60
C GLY A 166 2.79 2.39 14.46
N THR A 167 2.62 3.47 15.23
CA THR A 167 3.66 3.93 16.16
C THR A 167 4.00 2.88 17.20
N TYR A 168 2.99 2.18 17.75
CA TYR A 168 3.19 1.11 18.72
C TYR A 168 4.04 -0.02 18.13
N LYS A 169 3.68 -0.52 16.94
CA LYS A 169 4.41 -1.62 16.29
C LYS A 169 5.77 -1.21 15.73
N ALA A 170 6.04 0.08 15.55
CA ALA A 170 7.35 0.57 15.13
C ALA A 170 8.31 0.82 16.31
N ILE A 171 7.81 1.34 17.44
CA ILE A 171 8.67 1.90 18.51
C ILE A 171 8.54 1.14 19.83
N VAL A 172 7.32 0.76 20.22
CA VAL A 172 7.04 0.23 21.57
C VAL A 172 7.18 -1.29 21.59
N ASP A 173 6.62 -1.95 20.58
CA ASP A 173 6.67 -3.38 20.39
C ASP A 173 7.03 -3.66 18.92
N PRO A 174 8.33 -3.57 18.53
CA PRO A 174 8.78 -3.81 17.16
C PRO A 174 8.46 -5.22 16.65
N ILE A 175 8.39 -5.37 15.32
CA ILE A 175 8.16 -6.69 14.69
C ILE A 175 9.33 -7.63 15.01
N GLU A 176 9.01 -8.78 15.60
CA GLU A 176 9.98 -9.85 15.86
C GLU A 176 10.14 -10.80 14.65
N VAL A 177 11.22 -11.58 14.64
CA VAL A 177 11.45 -12.57 13.58
C VAL A 177 10.34 -13.62 13.58
N GLY A 178 9.64 -13.76 12.44
CA GLY A 178 8.51 -14.68 12.29
C GLY A 178 7.16 -14.10 12.73
N GLU A 179 7.13 -12.89 13.27
CA GLU A 179 5.91 -12.15 13.55
C GLU A 179 5.42 -11.43 12.28
N LYS A 180 4.10 -11.37 12.08
CA LYS A 180 3.48 -10.59 10.99
C LYS A 180 3.12 -9.20 11.45
N HIS A 181 3.43 -8.17 10.66
CA HIS A 181 2.88 -6.84 10.90
C HIS A 181 1.34 -6.89 10.77
N PRO A 182 0.56 -6.31 11.71
CA PRO A 182 -0.90 -6.44 11.72
C PRO A 182 -1.58 -6.00 10.42
N MET A 183 -1.07 -4.95 9.77
CA MET A 183 -1.61 -4.51 8.48
C MET A 183 -1.36 -5.53 7.37
N TYR A 184 -0.15 -6.09 7.27
CA TYR A 184 0.12 -7.08 6.22
C TYR A 184 -0.60 -8.39 6.47
N ALA A 185 -0.76 -8.81 7.73
CA ALA A 185 -1.60 -9.94 8.09
C ALA A 185 -3.05 -9.74 7.61
N ALA A 186 -3.58 -8.52 7.70
CA ALA A 186 -4.90 -8.17 7.20
C ALA A 186 -4.97 -8.17 5.67
N LEU A 187 -3.98 -7.59 4.98
CA LEU A 187 -3.91 -7.57 3.51
C LEU A 187 -3.85 -9.01 2.95
N GLU A 188 -3.00 -9.87 3.51
CA GLU A 188 -2.96 -11.29 3.14
C GLU A 188 -4.29 -11.99 3.40
N LYS A 189 -4.93 -11.72 4.55
CA LYS A 189 -6.24 -12.31 4.89
C LYS A 189 -7.34 -11.88 3.92
N LEU A 190 -7.26 -10.66 3.40
CA LEU A 190 -8.17 -10.13 2.37
C LEU A 190 -7.79 -10.59 0.96
N GLY A 191 -6.67 -11.27 0.78
CA GLY A 191 -6.20 -11.76 -0.51
C GLY A 191 -5.82 -10.61 -1.45
N PHE A 192 -5.01 -9.67 -0.97
CA PHE A 192 -4.30 -8.74 -1.84
C PHE A 192 -3.30 -9.49 -2.71
N ASP A 193 -3.13 -9.07 -3.95
CA ASP A 193 -2.22 -9.65 -4.94
C ASP A 193 -0.84 -8.98 -4.90
N ALA A 194 -0.78 -7.68 -4.64
CA ALA A 194 0.46 -6.93 -4.51
C ALA A 194 0.25 -5.62 -3.73
N SER A 195 1.35 -5.03 -3.27
CA SER A 195 1.40 -3.68 -2.71
C SER A 195 2.61 -2.92 -3.26
N THR A 196 2.67 -1.61 -3.02
CA THR A 196 3.83 -0.75 -3.30
C THR A 196 4.24 0.00 -2.03
N LEU A 197 5.38 0.66 -2.10
CA LEU A 197 5.87 1.56 -1.06
C LEU A 197 5.39 2.98 -1.35
N GLY A 198 4.73 3.60 -0.38
CA GLY A 198 4.49 5.03 -0.29
C GLY A 198 5.64 5.74 0.42
N ASN A 199 5.50 7.04 0.67
CA ASN A 199 6.56 7.81 1.32
C ASN A 199 6.64 7.54 2.83
N HIS A 200 5.54 7.17 3.47
CA HIS A 200 5.50 6.94 4.91
C HIS A 200 6.09 5.59 5.34
N GLU A 201 6.29 4.65 4.42
CA GLU A 201 7.03 3.40 4.66
C GLU A 201 8.46 3.64 5.16
N PHE A 202 9.08 4.76 4.76
CA PHE A 202 10.47 5.09 5.09
C PHE A 202 10.65 5.81 6.44
N ASN A 203 9.56 6.18 7.12
CA ASN A 203 9.61 7.04 8.31
C ASN A 203 10.36 6.44 9.51
N TYR A 204 10.37 5.12 9.62
CA TYR A 204 11.03 4.41 10.72
C TYR A 204 12.39 3.80 10.33
N GLY A 205 12.92 4.19 9.16
CA GLY A 205 14.19 3.71 8.64
C GLY A 205 14.10 2.38 7.87
N LEU A 206 15.15 2.09 7.08
CA LEU A 206 15.19 0.93 6.19
C LEU A 206 15.18 -0.40 6.97
N ASP A 207 15.82 -0.46 8.14
CA ASP A 207 15.84 -1.67 8.98
C ASP A 207 14.44 -2.10 9.43
N TYR A 208 13.57 -1.14 9.78
CA TYR A 208 12.18 -1.44 10.13
C TYR A 208 11.38 -1.82 8.89
N LEU A 209 11.55 -1.09 7.80
CA LEU A 209 10.89 -1.38 6.53
C LEU A 209 11.21 -2.79 6.04
N GLU A 210 12.48 -3.22 6.10
CA GLU A 210 12.90 -4.56 5.73
C GLU A 210 12.21 -5.62 6.59
N LYS A 211 12.15 -5.43 7.92
CA LYS A 211 11.41 -6.35 8.81
C LYS A 211 9.93 -6.41 8.47
N ALA A 212 9.30 -5.27 8.20
CA ALA A 212 7.90 -5.20 7.84
C ALA A 212 7.62 -5.92 6.51
N MET A 213 8.45 -5.70 5.49
CA MET A 213 8.36 -6.39 4.20
C MET A 213 8.59 -7.90 4.33
N ASN A 214 9.55 -8.32 5.16
CA ASN A 214 9.82 -9.74 5.43
C ASN A 214 8.74 -10.42 6.30
N SER A 215 7.81 -9.64 6.87
CA SER A 215 6.70 -10.16 7.68
C SER A 215 5.52 -10.69 6.84
N THR A 216 5.58 -10.56 5.51
CA THR A 216 4.51 -10.92 4.58
C THR A 216 5.03 -11.68 3.37
N SER A 217 4.15 -12.48 2.77
CA SER A 217 4.35 -13.14 1.48
C SER A 217 3.81 -12.33 0.30
N LEU A 218 3.13 -11.22 0.59
CA LEU A 218 2.60 -10.30 -0.42
C LEU A 218 3.76 -9.69 -1.22
N PRO A 219 3.75 -9.77 -2.57
CA PRO A 219 4.70 -9.05 -3.39
C PRO A 219 4.59 -7.54 -3.14
N ILE A 220 5.71 -6.92 -2.75
CA ILE A 220 5.83 -5.48 -2.58
C ILE A 220 6.84 -4.98 -3.60
N VAL A 221 6.43 -4.06 -4.48
CA VAL A 221 7.26 -3.57 -5.57
C VAL A 221 7.53 -2.08 -5.46
N ASN A 222 8.72 -1.65 -5.89
CA ASN A 222 9.06 -0.25 -6.09
C ASN A 222 10.18 -0.15 -7.14
N ALA A 223 9.93 0.61 -8.21
CA ALA A 223 10.83 0.66 -9.35
C ALA A 223 11.81 1.84 -9.34
N ASN A 224 11.62 2.83 -8.46
CA ASN A 224 12.28 4.13 -8.54
C ASN A 224 13.21 4.47 -7.36
N VAL A 225 13.25 3.65 -6.31
CA VAL A 225 14.24 3.80 -5.23
C VAL A 225 15.52 3.07 -5.63
N ILE A 226 16.63 3.81 -5.67
CA ILE A 226 17.94 3.32 -6.09
C ILE A 226 18.88 3.25 -4.88
N ASP A 227 19.56 2.13 -4.73
CA ASP A 227 20.70 2.00 -3.81
C ASP A 227 21.89 2.76 -4.40
N LEU A 228 22.37 3.77 -3.67
CA LEU A 228 23.49 4.61 -4.10
C LEU A 228 24.84 3.87 -4.14
N ALA A 229 25.01 2.79 -3.36
CA ALA A 229 26.24 2.02 -3.37
C ALA A 229 26.36 1.15 -4.62
N THR A 230 25.24 0.60 -5.09
CA THR A 230 25.23 -0.33 -6.24
C THR A 230 24.70 0.30 -7.53
N ASN A 231 24.07 1.48 -7.46
CA ASN A 231 23.35 2.13 -8.54
C ASN A 231 22.30 1.21 -9.19
N LYS A 232 21.64 0.39 -8.38
CA LYS A 232 20.58 -0.55 -8.79
C LYS A 232 19.31 -0.28 -7.99
N PRO A 233 18.13 -0.70 -8.49
CA PRO A 233 16.91 -0.66 -7.70
C PRO A 233 17.09 -1.36 -6.36
N LEU A 234 16.65 -0.71 -5.27
CA LEU A 234 16.74 -1.24 -3.91
C LEU A 234 15.70 -2.35 -3.66
N PHE A 235 14.58 -2.30 -4.37
CA PHE A 235 13.46 -3.23 -4.22
C PHE A 235 13.15 -3.93 -5.55
N ASP A 236 12.31 -4.96 -5.49
CA ASP A 236 11.75 -5.60 -6.68
C ASP A 236 10.99 -4.57 -7.52
N THR A 237 11.38 -4.39 -8.78
CA THR A 237 10.81 -3.33 -9.63
C THR A 237 9.44 -3.68 -10.21
N TYR A 238 9.14 -4.98 -10.35
CA TYR A 238 7.85 -5.50 -10.79
C TYR A 238 7.68 -6.97 -10.37
N LYS A 239 6.44 -7.46 -10.38
CA LYS A 239 6.10 -8.88 -10.22
C LYS A 239 5.13 -9.31 -11.32
N ILE A 240 5.44 -10.41 -11.99
CA ILE A 240 4.49 -11.09 -12.89
C ILE A 240 3.80 -12.18 -12.07
N ILE A 241 2.48 -12.08 -11.92
CA ILE A 241 1.66 -13.04 -11.17
C ILE A 241 0.78 -13.79 -12.17
N PRO A 242 1.03 -15.08 -12.44
CA PRO A 242 0.14 -15.90 -13.26
C PRO A 242 -1.22 -16.05 -12.58
N GLN A 243 -2.30 -15.82 -13.32
CA GLN A 243 -3.67 -15.90 -12.80
C GLN A 243 -4.53 -16.76 -13.71
N VAL A 244 -5.43 -17.55 -13.12
CA VAL A 244 -6.49 -18.26 -13.84
C VAL A 244 -7.73 -17.39 -13.85
N VAL A 245 -8.19 -17.00 -15.03
CA VAL A 245 -9.34 -16.10 -15.21
C VAL A 245 -10.46 -16.79 -15.98
N LYS A 246 -11.69 -16.31 -15.80
CA LYS A 246 -12.86 -16.76 -16.57
C LYS A 246 -13.05 -15.87 -17.79
N SER A 247 -13.15 -16.47 -18.98
CA SER A 247 -13.54 -15.73 -20.19
C SER A 247 -14.96 -15.19 -20.03
N SER A 248 -15.23 -13.99 -20.54
CA SER A 248 -16.62 -13.51 -20.67
C SER A 248 -17.33 -14.35 -21.73
N ALA A 249 -18.54 -14.84 -21.44
CA ALA A 249 -19.36 -15.49 -22.45
C ALA A 249 -19.58 -14.50 -23.61
N THR A 250 -19.18 -14.90 -24.81
CA THR A 250 -19.48 -14.16 -26.03
C THR A 250 -20.99 -14.28 -26.24
N SER A 251 -21.73 -13.18 -26.02
CA SER A 251 -23.11 -13.08 -26.51
C SER A 251 -23.06 -13.04 -28.03
N SER A 252 -23.17 -14.21 -28.67
CA SER A 252 -23.37 -14.37 -30.11
C SER A 252 -24.85 -14.24 -30.47
#